data_AF-A0A0N0D144-F1
#
_entry.id   AF-A0A0N0D144-F1
#
_cell.length_a   1.000
_cell.length_b   1.000
_cell.length_c   1.000
_cell.angle_alpha   90.00
_cell.angle_beta   90.00
_cell.angle_gamma   90.00
#
_symmetry.space_group_name_H-M   'P 1'
#
loop_
_entity.id
_entity.type
_entity.pdbx_description
1 polymer ?
#
loop_
_entity_poly.entity_id
_entity_poly.type
_entity_poly.pdbx_seq_one_letter_code
_entity_poly.pdbx_strand_id
1 'polypeptide(L)'
;MEKHSSLGNPKCFKTNNILNFSRLTAEIPLFRKNLKKIVIDTYYPVFILILFMIFIVFFELSWKFFNLSISALAIFLVFNTFFYIITIFDLPTQAPAVDFVYFSIYGIIIIIFIAMLQNKNYKSDNDDDDEKGYHLSYLVKIVFILIIFGIFFRLYTYATNLESQF
;
A
#
# COMPACT_ATOMS: atom_id res chain seq x y z
N MET A 1 -3.46 58.47 -34.58
CA MET A 1 -3.10 58.35 -33.16
C MET A 1 -3.40 56.94 -32.73
N GLU A 2 -2.39 56.07 -32.73
CA GLU A 2 -2.53 54.67 -32.32
C GLU A 2 -2.29 54.55 -30.82
N LYS A 3 -3.23 53.92 -30.10
CA LYS A 3 -3.09 53.60 -28.68
C LYS A 3 -2.14 52.41 -28.52
N HIS A 4 -0.91 52.67 -28.07
CA HIS A 4 -0.02 51.61 -27.61
C HIS A 4 -0.39 51.19 -26.18
N SER A 5 -0.95 49.99 -26.04
CA SER A 5 -1.11 49.30 -24.75
C SER A 5 0.29 48.93 -24.24
N SER A 6 0.71 49.53 -23.12
CA SER A 6 2.04 49.38 -22.51
C SER A 6 2.15 48.24 -21.50
N LEU A 7 1.18 47.33 -21.46
CA LEU A 7 1.22 46.17 -20.57
C LEU A 7 1.54 44.91 -21.38
N GLY A 8 2.84 44.61 -21.54
CA GLY A 8 3.25 43.22 -21.77
C GLY A 8 4.19 42.92 -22.93
N ASN A 9 4.84 43.90 -23.57
CA ASN A 9 5.89 43.59 -24.55
C ASN A 9 7.29 43.95 -24.03
N PRO A 10 8.10 42.98 -23.57
CA PRO A 10 9.47 43.24 -23.09
C PRO A 10 10.41 43.72 -24.21
N LYS A 11 10.01 43.61 -25.48
CA LYS A 11 10.80 44.09 -26.64
C LYS A 11 10.90 45.62 -26.73
N CYS A 12 10.09 46.37 -25.98
CA CYS A 12 10.15 47.84 -25.93
C CYS A 12 11.40 48.35 -25.18
N PHE A 13 12.00 47.52 -24.32
CA PHE A 13 13.20 47.85 -23.57
C PHE A 13 14.40 47.22 -24.28
N LYS A 14 14.97 47.96 -25.26
CA LYS A 14 16.22 47.61 -25.94
C LYS A 14 17.41 47.65 -24.97
N THR A 15 17.49 46.71 -24.03
CA THR A 15 18.59 46.63 -23.05
C THR A 15 19.07 45.19 -22.94
N ASN A 16 20.40 44.99 -23.04
CA ASN A 16 21.09 43.70 -22.88
C ASN A 16 21.11 43.19 -21.43
N ASN A 17 20.31 43.78 -20.53
CA ASN A 17 20.31 43.46 -19.12
C ASN A 17 19.10 42.60 -18.80
N ILE A 18 19.32 41.52 -18.06
CA ILE A 18 18.26 40.68 -17.51
C ILE A 18 17.43 41.55 -16.56
N LEU A 19 16.23 41.93 -17.00
CA LEU A 19 15.28 42.68 -16.18
C LEU A 19 14.71 41.73 -15.13
N ASN A 20 15.11 41.91 -13.86
CA ASN A 20 14.52 41.21 -12.74
C ASN A 20 13.13 41.80 -12.46
N PHE A 21 12.09 41.02 -12.76
CA PHE A 21 10.71 41.39 -12.45
C PHE A 21 10.36 40.92 -11.03
N SER A 22 9.85 41.83 -10.20
CA SER A 22 9.27 41.48 -8.91
C SER A 22 7.99 40.67 -9.17
N ARG A 23 7.94 39.43 -8.69
CA ARG A 23 6.79 38.53 -8.84
C ARG A 23 6.18 38.28 -7.47
N LEU A 24 4.94 38.71 -7.30
CA LEU A 24 4.13 38.33 -6.15
C LEU A 24 3.48 36.98 -6.45
N THR A 25 3.87 35.95 -5.69
CA THR A 25 3.27 34.61 -5.80
C THR A 25 2.30 34.46 -4.65
N ALA A 26 1.01 34.31 -4.96
CA ALA A 26 0.01 33.90 -3.99
C ALA A 26 -0.12 32.38 -4.06
N GLU A 27 0.21 31.68 -2.98
CA GLU A 27 0.01 30.24 -2.84
C GLU A 27 -1.38 30.00 -2.26
N ILE A 28 -2.21 29.23 -2.97
CA ILE A 28 -3.53 28.82 -2.50
C ILE A 28 -3.43 27.35 -2.12
N PRO A 29 -3.50 27.00 -0.82
CA PRO A 29 -3.49 25.61 -0.40
C PRO A 29 -4.76 24.92 -0.91
N LEU A 30 -4.59 23.93 -1.78
CA LEU A 30 -5.69 23.13 -2.29
C LEU A 30 -5.89 21.91 -1.39
N PHE A 31 -6.91 21.96 -0.54
CA PHE A 31 -7.32 20.81 0.27
C PHE A 31 -8.16 19.85 -0.57
N ARG A 32 -7.76 18.58 -0.61
CA ARG A 32 -8.50 17.54 -1.34
C ARG A 32 -9.81 17.23 -0.59
N LYS A 33 -10.93 17.73 -1.10
CA LYS A 33 -12.27 17.44 -0.57
C LYS A 33 -12.53 15.92 -0.64
N ASN A 34 -13.11 15.33 0.40
CA ASN A 34 -13.44 13.91 0.51
C ASN A 34 -12.26 12.91 0.66
N LEU A 35 -11.13 13.33 1.24
CA LEU A 35 -10.03 12.43 1.64
C LEU A 35 -10.52 11.17 2.37
N LYS A 36 -11.48 11.31 3.31
CA LYS A 36 -12.07 10.18 4.04
C LYS A 36 -12.68 9.12 3.12
N LYS A 37 -13.40 9.54 2.07
CA LYS A 37 -14.06 8.61 1.14
C LYS A 37 -13.01 7.85 0.32
N ILE A 38 -12.00 8.56 -0.20
CA ILE A 38 -10.91 7.94 -0.97
C ILE A 38 -10.12 6.94 -0.10
N VAL A 39 -9.85 7.30 1.16
CA VAL A 39 -9.17 6.42 2.12
C VAL A 39 -10.02 5.18 2.41
N ILE A 40 -11.33 5.34 2.64
CA ILE A 40 -12.22 4.20 2.86
C ILE A 40 -12.26 3.30 1.62
N ASP A 41 -12.52 3.86 0.44
CA ASP A 41 -12.67 3.07 -0.79
C ASP A 41 -11.37 2.34 -1.18
N THR A 42 -10.20 2.93 -0.86
CA THR A 42 -8.89 2.35 -1.20
C THR A 42 -8.38 1.35 -0.17
N TYR A 43 -8.46 1.67 1.13
CA TYR A 43 -7.82 0.89 2.19
C TYR A 43 -8.77 -0.09 2.88
N TYR A 44 -10.10 0.10 2.79
CA TYR A 44 -11.06 -0.81 3.42
C TYR A 44 -11.06 -2.23 2.82
N PRO A 45 -11.02 -2.43 1.49
CA PRO A 45 -10.94 -3.77 0.89
C PRO A 45 -9.67 -4.52 1.33
N VAL A 46 -8.56 -3.79 1.38
CA VAL A 46 -7.26 -4.25 1.88
C VAL A 46 -7.36 -4.68 3.35
N PHE A 47 -8.05 -3.91 4.19
CA PHE A 47 -8.22 -4.22 5.61
C PHE A 47 -9.01 -5.52 5.82
N ILE A 48 -10.08 -5.71 5.03
CA ILE A 48 -10.86 -6.96 5.03
C ILE A 48 -9.98 -8.14 4.60
N LEU A 49 -9.20 -7.98 3.54
CA LEU A 49 -8.23 -8.97 3.06
C LEU A 49 -7.25 -9.39 4.17
N ILE A 50 -6.66 -8.42 4.87
CA ILE A 50 -5.74 -8.68 5.99
C ILE A 50 -6.45 -9.42 7.12
N LEU A 51 -7.69 -9.04 7.46
CA LEU A 51 -8.47 -9.71 8.51
C LEU A 51 -8.71 -11.20 8.18
N PHE A 52 -9.06 -11.50 6.93
CA PHE A 52 -9.21 -12.88 6.47
C PHE A 52 -7.89 -13.65 6.47
N MET A 53 -6.76 -13.00 6.13
CA MET A 53 -5.45 -13.63 6.22
C MET A 53 -5.04 -13.93 7.67
N ILE A 54 -5.32 -13.02 8.61
CA ILE A 54 -5.15 -13.27 10.05
C ILE A 54 -5.94 -14.51 10.44
N PHE A 55 -7.21 -14.62 10.02
CA PHE A 55 -8.00 -15.80 10.30
C PHE A 55 -7.33 -17.07 9.80
N ILE A 56 -6.85 -17.11 8.55
CA ILE A 56 -6.21 -18.31 7.99
C ILE A 56 -4.91 -18.69 8.73
N VAL A 57 -4.08 -17.69 9.07
CA VAL A 57 -2.80 -17.91 9.76
C VAL A 57 -3.03 -18.39 11.20
N PHE A 58 -4.01 -17.82 11.91
CA PHE A 58 -4.25 -18.15 13.32
C PHE A 58 -5.07 -19.42 13.50
N PHE A 59 -6.07 -19.64 12.65
CA PHE A 59 -6.97 -20.77 12.79
C PHE A 59 -6.37 -22.07 12.31
N GLU A 60 -5.10 -22.07 11.85
CA GLU A 60 -4.34 -23.24 11.36
C GLU A 60 -5.30 -24.26 10.78
N LEU A 61 -5.83 -23.96 9.60
CA LEU A 61 -6.61 -24.93 8.86
C LEU A 61 -5.74 -26.18 8.76
N SER A 62 -6.06 -27.15 9.64
CA SER A 62 -5.32 -28.39 9.85
C SER A 62 -4.85 -28.90 8.50
N TRP A 63 -3.65 -29.48 8.37
CA TRP A 63 -3.08 -30.02 7.12
C TRP A 63 -4.12 -30.68 6.18
N LYS A 64 -5.15 -31.31 6.75
CA LYS A 64 -6.39 -31.77 6.08
C LYS A 64 -7.03 -30.77 5.10
N PHE A 65 -6.82 -29.48 5.26
CA PHE A 65 -7.37 -28.38 4.49
C PHE A 65 -6.28 -27.55 3.78
N PHE A 66 -5.08 -28.09 3.61
CA PHE A 66 -4.00 -27.41 2.89
C PHE A 66 -4.43 -26.95 1.49
N ASN A 67 -5.15 -27.80 0.75
CA ASN A 67 -5.68 -27.46 -0.58
C ASN A 67 -6.73 -26.33 -0.55
N LEU A 68 -7.56 -26.29 0.50
CA LEU A 68 -8.52 -25.20 0.71
C LEU A 68 -7.78 -23.89 0.98
N SER A 69 -6.74 -23.94 1.80
CA SER A 69 -5.94 -22.78 2.21
C SER A 69 -5.14 -22.21 1.04
N ILE A 70 -4.57 -23.06 0.17
CA ILE A 70 -3.94 -22.61 -1.08
C ILE A 70 -4.96 -21.97 -2.01
N SER A 71 -6.13 -22.58 -2.18
CA SER A 71 -7.20 -22.02 -3.00
C SER A 71 -7.63 -20.64 -2.47
N ALA A 72 -7.75 -20.48 -1.15
CA ALA A 72 -8.04 -19.20 -0.52
C ALA A 72 -6.94 -18.16 -0.79
N LEU A 73 -5.66 -18.52 -0.64
CA LEU A 73 -4.55 -17.62 -0.97
C LEU A 73 -4.55 -17.19 -2.44
N ALA A 74 -4.83 -18.11 -3.37
CA ALA A 74 -4.94 -17.80 -4.79
C ALA A 74 -6.10 -16.81 -5.05
N ILE A 75 -7.26 -17.05 -4.43
CA ILE A 75 -8.41 -16.14 -4.49
C ILE A 75 -8.04 -14.75 -3.98
N PHE A 76 -7.35 -14.65 -2.83
CA PHE A 76 -6.91 -13.34 -2.31
C PHE A 76 -5.93 -12.64 -3.23
N LEU A 77 -5.04 -13.38 -3.91
CA LEU A 77 -4.12 -12.80 -4.88
C LEU A 77 -4.88 -12.21 -6.07
N VAL A 78 -5.89 -12.91 -6.58
CA VAL A 78 -6.76 -12.41 -7.65
C VAL A 78 -7.55 -11.19 -7.19
N PHE A 79 -8.18 -11.23 -6.01
CA PHE A 79 -8.93 -10.09 -5.47
C PHE A 79 -8.03 -8.87 -5.22
N ASN A 80 -6.84 -9.06 -4.62
CA ASN A 80 -5.88 -7.99 -4.39
C ASN A 80 -5.47 -7.33 -5.71
N THR A 81 -5.24 -8.14 -6.75
CA THR A 81 -4.90 -7.64 -8.10
C THR A 81 -6.06 -6.88 -8.73
N PHE A 82 -7.28 -7.42 -8.62
CA PHE A 82 -8.48 -6.77 -9.13
C PHE A 82 -8.72 -5.41 -8.46
N PHE A 83 -8.64 -5.34 -7.13
CA PHE A 83 -8.77 -4.09 -6.38
C PHE A 83 -7.64 -3.10 -6.69
N TYR A 84 -6.40 -3.58 -6.84
CA TYR A 84 -5.28 -2.74 -7.25
C TYR A 84 -5.52 -2.07 -8.60
N ILE A 85 -5.95 -2.84 -9.59
CA ILE A 85 -6.25 -2.36 -10.94
C ILE A 85 -7.36 -1.29 -10.90
N ILE A 86 -8.46 -1.56 -10.21
CA ILE A 86 -9.56 -0.58 -10.05
C ILE A 86 -9.06 0.71 -9.40
N THR A 87 -8.28 0.57 -8.33
CA THR A 87 -7.78 1.73 -7.58
C THR A 87 -6.85 2.59 -8.43
N ILE A 88 -5.97 1.98 -9.24
CA ILE A 88 -5.09 2.73 -10.14
C ILE A 88 -5.88 3.49 -11.20
N PHE A 89 -6.92 2.87 -11.79
CA PHE A 89 -7.73 3.54 -12.81
C PHE A 89 -8.49 4.75 -12.27
N ASP A 90 -8.88 4.74 -11.00
CA ASP A 90 -9.55 5.87 -10.34
C ASP A 90 -8.59 6.99 -9.90
N LEU A 91 -7.27 6.74 -9.88
CA LEU A 91 -6.27 7.71 -9.42
C LEU A 91 -5.63 8.47 -10.61
N PRO A 92 -5.73 9.82 -10.66
CA PRO A 92 -5.19 10.61 -11.77
C PRO A 92 -3.65 10.70 -11.79
N THR A 93 -2.99 10.29 -10.72
CA THR A 93 -1.53 10.34 -10.57
C THR A 93 -1.05 9.13 -9.77
N GLN A 94 0.20 8.72 -9.99
CA GLN A 94 0.86 7.67 -9.20
C GLN A 94 0.72 7.96 -7.70
N ALA A 95 0.22 6.99 -6.95
CA ALA A 95 -0.03 7.09 -5.52
C ALA A 95 0.87 6.08 -4.80
N PRO A 96 2.12 6.45 -4.44
CA PRO A 96 3.10 5.50 -3.94
C PRO A 96 2.69 4.80 -2.64
N ALA A 97 1.85 5.43 -1.82
CA ALA A 97 1.27 4.80 -0.64
C ALA A 97 0.31 3.66 -0.99
N VAL A 98 -0.47 3.82 -2.05
CA VAL A 98 -1.41 2.79 -2.53
C VAL A 98 -0.61 1.61 -3.05
N ASP A 99 0.37 1.87 -3.91
CA ASP A 99 1.28 0.83 -4.42
C ASP A 99 1.93 0.06 -3.26
N PHE A 100 2.49 0.76 -2.27
CA PHE A 100 3.12 0.15 -1.11
C PHE A 100 2.18 -0.82 -0.36
N VAL A 101 0.91 -0.46 -0.17
CA VAL A 101 -0.05 -1.32 0.52
C VAL A 101 -0.36 -2.58 -0.26
N TYR A 102 -0.68 -2.45 -1.55
CA TYR A 102 -1.00 -3.60 -2.39
C TYR A 102 0.21 -4.53 -2.56
N PHE A 103 1.43 -3.98 -2.70
CA PHE A 103 2.67 -4.75 -2.73
C PHE A 103 2.98 -5.46 -1.40
N SER A 104 2.69 -4.81 -0.27
CA SER A 104 2.86 -5.42 1.05
C SER A 104 1.97 -6.65 1.22
N ILE A 105 0.73 -6.61 0.72
CA ILE A 105 -0.17 -7.78 0.73
C ILE A 105 0.41 -8.93 -0.10
N TYR A 106 0.93 -8.66 -1.30
CA TYR A 106 1.56 -9.72 -2.10
C TYR A 106 2.73 -10.38 -1.36
N GLY A 107 3.58 -9.58 -0.71
CA GLY A 107 4.68 -10.10 0.12
C GLY A 107 4.16 -10.99 1.26
N ILE A 108 3.10 -10.56 1.95
CA ILE A 108 2.45 -11.34 3.00
C ILE A 108 1.94 -12.68 2.48
N ILE A 109 1.21 -12.69 1.35
CA ILE A 109 0.68 -13.92 0.74
C ILE A 109 1.79 -14.93 0.48
N ILE A 110 2.92 -14.45 -0.07
CA ILE A 110 4.08 -15.30 -0.37
C ILE A 110 4.68 -15.87 0.92
N ILE A 111 4.82 -15.07 1.98
CA ILE A 111 5.34 -15.54 3.27
C ILE A 111 4.43 -16.62 3.87
N ILE A 112 3.11 -16.43 3.85
CA ILE A 112 2.14 -17.43 4.32
C ILE A 112 2.28 -18.72 3.51
N PHE A 113 2.36 -18.60 2.18
CA PHE A 113 2.52 -19.75 1.29
C PHE A 113 3.80 -20.56 1.60
N ILE A 114 4.94 -19.88 1.80
CA ILE A 114 6.21 -20.52 2.18
C ILE A 114 6.07 -21.21 3.54
N ALA A 115 5.47 -20.55 4.54
CA ALA A 115 5.26 -21.14 5.86
C ALA A 115 4.38 -22.40 5.80
N MET A 116 3.33 -22.38 4.97
CA MET A 116 2.49 -23.55 4.74
C MET A 116 3.24 -24.70 4.07
N LEU A 117 4.10 -24.43 3.09
CA LEU A 117 4.93 -25.45 2.44
C LEU A 117 5.94 -26.07 3.40
N GLN A 118 6.56 -25.26 4.26
CA GLN A 118 7.47 -25.75 5.30
C GLN A 118 6.73 -26.67 6.28
N ASN A 119 5.54 -26.28 6.73
CA ASN A 119 4.72 -27.07 7.64
C ASN A 119 4.30 -28.42 7.01
N LYS A 120 3.96 -28.42 5.71
CA LYS A 120 3.69 -29.64 4.93
C LYS A 120 4.87 -30.61 4.93
N ASN A 121 6.05 -30.10 4.56
CA ASN A 121 7.24 -30.94 4.42
C ASN A 121 7.68 -31.49 5.78
N TYR A 122 7.61 -30.67 6.84
CA TYR A 122 8.00 -31.07 8.18
C TYR A 122 7.17 -32.24 8.72
N LYS A 123 5.86 -32.21 8.46
CA LYS A 123 4.91 -33.24 8.92
C LYS A 123 4.91 -34.50 8.04
N SER A 124 5.44 -34.43 6.82
CA SER A 124 5.60 -35.59 5.94
C SER A 124 6.82 -36.45 6.29
N ASP A 125 7.85 -35.85 6.90
CA ASP A 125 9.13 -36.51 7.17
C ASP A 125 9.30 -36.96 8.63
N ASN A 126 8.59 -36.35 9.59
CA ASN A 126 8.74 -36.65 11.01
C ASN A 126 7.38 -36.73 11.72
N ASP A 127 6.81 -37.93 11.84
CA ASP A 127 5.58 -38.18 12.61
C ASP A 127 5.79 -38.04 14.15
N ASP A 128 7.04 -37.99 14.63
CA ASP A 128 7.39 -37.99 16.06
C ASP A 128 7.89 -36.65 16.62
N ASP A 129 8.10 -35.61 15.79
CA ASP A 129 8.79 -34.36 16.19
C ASP A 129 7.84 -33.14 16.20
N ASP A 130 6.66 -33.32 16.84
CA ASP A 130 5.57 -32.33 16.94
C ASP A 130 6.00 -30.98 17.57
N GLU A 131 7.03 -30.98 18.41
CA GLU A 131 7.48 -29.80 19.16
C GLU A 131 8.16 -28.75 18.26
N LYS A 132 8.99 -29.18 17.29
CA LYS A 132 9.66 -28.25 16.37
C LYS A 132 8.70 -27.62 15.35
N GLY A 133 7.71 -28.39 14.88
CA GLY A 133 6.63 -27.87 14.03
C GLY A 133 5.78 -26.81 14.75
N TYR A 134 5.52 -27.03 16.05
CA TYR A 134 4.81 -26.07 16.89
C TYR A 134 5.57 -24.75 17.06
N HIS A 135 6.87 -24.81 17.34
CA HIS A 135 7.71 -23.61 17.45
C HIS A 135 7.80 -22.82 16.15
N LEU A 136 7.93 -23.50 15.01
CA LEU A 136 7.96 -22.86 13.70
C LEU A 136 6.64 -22.14 13.41
N SER A 137 5.50 -22.80 13.66
CA SER A 137 4.18 -22.18 13.46
C SER A 137 3.98 -20.95 14.36
N TYR A 138 4.39 -21.05 15.63
CA TYR A 138 4.30 -19.93 16.57
C TYR A 138 5.16 -18.74 16.14
N LEU A 139 6.39 -19.00 15.66
CA LEU A 139 7.28 -17.98 15.14
C LEU A 139 6.68 -17.27 13.91
N VAL A 140 6.09 -18.03 12.98
CA VAL A 140 5.39 -17.47 11.81
C VAL A 140 4.26 -16.54 12.24
N LYS A 141 3.45 -16.92 13.24
CA LYS A 141 2.37 -16.06 13.77
C LYS A 141 2.91 -14.76 14.35
N ILE A 142 3.98 -14.81 15.14
CA ILE A 142 4.61 -13.60 15.70
C ILE A 142 5.15 -12.70 14.59
N VAL A 143 5.93 -13.25 13.67
CA VAL A 143 6.52 -12.51 12.55
C VAL A 143 5.42 -11.87 11.70
N PHE A 144 4.32 -12.59 11.46
CA PHE A 144 3.17 -12.08 10.73
C PHE A 144 2.51 -10.87 11.41
N ILE A 145 2.27 -10.93 12.73
CA ILE A 145 1.75 -9.79 13.50
C ILE A 145 2.71 -8.59 13.41
N LEU A 146 4.01 -8.83 13.56
CA LEU A 146 5.03 -7.78 13.49
C LEU A 146 5.06 -7.10 12.11
N ILE A 147 4.94 -7.87 11.03
CA ILE A 147 4.87 -7.34 9.65
C ILE A 147 3.63 -6.46 9.49
N ILE A 148 2.46 -6.95 9.94
CA ILE A 148 1.21 -6.18 9.88
C ILE A 148 1.35 -4.87 10.65
N PHE A 149 1.90 -4.93 11.88
CA PHE A 149 2.12 -3.74 12.69
C PHE A 149 3.10 -2.78 12.01
N GLY A 150 4.16 -3.28 11.39
CA GLY A 150 5.11 -2.49 10.60
C GLY A 150 4.47 -1.78 9.40
N ILE A 151 3.57 -2.45 8.69
CA ILE A 151 2.81 -1.86 7.57
C ILE A 151 1.90 -0.73 8.08
N PHE A 152 1.14 -0.96 9.16
CA PHE A 152 0.29 0.07 9.75
C PHE A 152 1.11 1.25 10.28
N PHE A 153 2.23 0.99 10.94
CA PHE A 153 3.14 2.02 11.42
C PHE A 153 3.69 2.84 10.25
N ARG A 154 4.14 2.20 9.17
CA ARG A 154 4.64 2.89 7.97
C ARG A 154 3.55 3.75 7.33
N LEU A 155 2.33 3.23 7.20
CA LEU A 155 1.19 3.99 6.67
C LEU A 155 0.86 5.20 7.53
N TYR A 156 0.87 5.04 8.86
CA TYR A 156 0.65 6.12 9.80
C TYR A 156 1.73 7.21 9.70
N THR A 157 3.01 6.82 9.63
CA THR A 157 4.11 7.79 9.41
C THR A 157 4.02 8.50 8.07
N TYR A 158 3.53 7.81 7.03
CA TYR A 158 3.34 8.43 5.73
C TYR A 158 2.19 9.46 5.75
N ALA A 159 1.08 9.13 6.40
CA ALA A 159 -0.06 10.03 6.55
C ALA A 159 0.30 11.30 7.34
N THR A 160 1.03 11.15 8.45
CA THR A 160 1.47 12.28 9.30
C THR A 160 2.52 13.16 8.62
N ASN A 161 3.46 12.59 7.86
CA ASN A 161 4.41 13.38 7.08
C ASN A 161 3.73 14.18 5.96
N LEU A 162 2.66 13.63 5.35
CA LEU A 162 1.85 14.36 4.38
C LEU A 162 1.16 15.57 5.01
N GLU A 163 0.63 15.46 6.24
CA GLU A 163 0.04 16.60 6.96
C GLU A 163 1.07 17.69 7.27
N SER A 164 2.33 17.33 7.54
CA SER A 164 3.39 18.31 7.86
C SER A 164 3.91 19.14 6.66
N GLN A 165 3.53 18.77 5.43
CA GLN A 165 3.89 19.47 4.20
C GLN A 165 2.80 20.45 3.71
N PHE A 166 1.69 20.55 4.45
CA PHE A 166 0.58 21.48 4.21
C PHE A 166 0.43 22.44 5.40
#